data_AF-A0AAE2VCJ4-F1
#
_entry.id   AF-A0AAE2VCJ4-F1
#
_cell.length_a   1.000
_cell.length_b   1.000
_cell.length_c   1.000
_cell.angle_alpha   90.00
_cell.angle_beta   90.00
_cell.angle_gamma   90.00
#
_symmetry.space_group_name_H-M   'P 1'
#
loop_
_entity.id
_entity.type
_entity.pdbx_description
1 polymer ?
#
loop_
_entity_poly.entity_id
_entity_poly.type
_entity_poly.pdbx_seq_one_letter_code
_entity_poly.pdbx_strand_id
1 'polypeptide(L)'
;MSPQAKELIQIVQNAALRHSIFQKRGPGEGNRVTNAVMGDANKQVRLIFGDSAVEQAFVPGVRQSIDYYLEETAEAIEVEFSLPNPYPCLEKDSFKVLLARERGINVKRLILVGPPGSRSRLSAPAPTAIIAYLRDEHDLEVTVCELNNVV
;
A
#
# COMPACT_ATOMS: atom_id res chain seq x y z
N MET A 1 -7.96 -5.57 9.61
CA MET A 1 -7.86 -6.08 8.23
C MET A 1 -9.03 -6.98 7.94
N SER A 2 -9.89 -6.56 7.02
CA SER A 2 -11.03 -7.33 6.52
C SER A 2 -10.63 -8.54 5.66
N PRO A 3 -11.56 -9.47 5.37
CA PRO A 3 -11.37 -10.50 4.34
C PRO A 3 -11.05 -9.92 2.96
N GLN A 4 -11.71 -8.83 2.55
CA GLN A 4 -11.52 -8.17 1.26
C GLN A 4 -10.08 -7.64 1.11
N ALA A 5 -9.55 -7.02 2.16
CA ALA A 5 -8.16 -6.57 2.17
C ALA A 5 -7.17 -7.74 2.06
N LYS A 6 -7.44 -8.89 2.70
CA LYS A 6 -6.60 -10.09 2.57
C LYS A 6 -6.61 -10.64 1.14
N GLU A 7 -7.78 -10.68 0.52
CA GLU A 7 -7.93 -11.12 -0.87
C GLU A 7 -7.18 -10.18 -1.83
N LEU A 8 -7.31 -8.87 -1.65
CA LEU A 8 -6.57 -7.88 -2.44
C LEU A 8 -5.06 -8.04 -2.28
N ILE A 9 -4.56 -8.24 -1.05
CA ILE A 9 -3.14 -8.51 -0.81
C ILE A 9 -2.71 -9.80 -1.51
N GLN A 10 -3.56 -10.83 -1.55
CA GLN A 10 -3.26 -12.07 -2.28
C GLN A 10 -3.18 -11.84 -3.80
N ILE A 11 -4.00 -10.94 -4.35
CA ILE A 11 -3.91 -10.52 -5.76
C ILE A 11 -2.54 -9.88 -6.02
N VAL A 12 -2.13 -8.93 -5.18
CA VAL A 12 -0.83 -8.26 -5.26
C VAL A 12 0.32 -9.26 -5.14
N GLN A 13 0.24 -10.20 -4.18
CA GLN A 13 1.19 -11.29 -4.02
C GLN A 13 1.35 -12.14 -5.29
N ASN A 14 0.23 -12.53 -5.90
CA ASN A 14 0.25 -13.36 -7.11
C ASN A 14 0.87 -12.60 -8.30
N ALA A 15 0.55 -11.32 -8.46
CA ALA A 15 1.16 -10.46 -9.48
C ALA A 15 2.68 -10.29 -9.23
N ALA A 16 3.07 -10.04 -7.98
CA ALA A 16 4.47 -9.91 -7.58
C ALA A 16 5.31 -11.16 -7.94
N LEU A 17 4.77 -12.36 -7.70
CA LEU A 17 5.41 -13.63 -8.07
C LEU A 17 5.52 -13.81 -9.59
N ARG A 18 4.43 -13.55 -10.34
CA ARG A 18 4.41 -13.68 -11.81
C ARG A 18 5.47 -12.82 -12.50
N HIS A 19 5.77 -11.64 -11.96
CA HIS A 19 6.74 -10.70 -12.53
C HIS A 19 8.14 -10.78 -11.87
N SER A 20 8.32 -11.71 -10.92
CA SER A 20 9.57 -11.94 -10.20
C SER A 20 10.15 -10.66 -9.59
N ILE A 21 9.31 -9.86 -8.94
CA ILE A 21 9.69 -8.51 -8.48
C ILE A 21 10.79 -8.50 -7.41
N PHE A 22 10.97 -9.62 -6.69
CA PHE A 22 11.99 -9.76 -5.66
C PHE A 22 13.40 -10.01 -6.23
N GLN A 23 13.54 -10.21 -7.54
CA GLN A 23 14.86 -10.30 -8.18
C GLN A 23 15.52 -8.92 -8.21
N LYS A 24 16.79 -8.86 -7.79
CA LYS A 24 17.56 -7.62 -7.79
C LYS A 24 17.75 -7.13 -9.22
N ARG A 25 17.25 -5.92 -9.52
CA ARG A 25 17.34 -5.28 -10.84
C ARG A 25 18.04 -3.93 -10.74
N GLY A 26 18.67 -3.50 -11.82
CA GLY A 26 19.32 -2.20 -11.91
C GLY A 26 18.31 -1.04 -11.93
N PRO A 27 18.79 0.21 -11.83
CA PRO A 27 17.96 1.41 -12.00
C PRO A 27 17.20 1.37 -13.34
N GLY A 28 15.91 1.75 -13.33
CA GLY A 28 15.04 1.73 -14.52
C GLY A 28 14.28 0.43 -14.74
N GLU A 29 14.97 -0.71 -14.74
CA GLU A 29 14.35 -2.05 -14.84
C GLU A 29 13.38 -2.33 -13.68
N GLY A 30 13.73 -1.92 -12.45
CA GLY A 30 12.86 -2.06 -11.28
C GLY A 30 11.52 -1.33 -11.42
N ASN A 31 11.51 -0.14 -12.04
CA ASN A 31 10.27 0.64 -12.25
C ASN A 31 9.36 -0.04 -13.27
N ARG A 32 9.92 -0.56 -14.36
CA ARG A 32 9.15 -1.27 -15.39
C ARG A 32 8.40 -2.47 -14.80
N VAL A 33 9.06 -3.18 -13.89
CA VAL A 33 8.53 -4.38 -13.24
C VAL A 33 7.48 -4.02 -12.22
N THR A 34 7.73 -3.01 -11.41
CA THR A 34 6.75 -2.46 -10.47
C THR A 34 5.47 -2.08 -11.19
N ASN A 35 5.59 -1.34 -12.30
CA ASN A 35 4.43 -0.96 -13.12
C ASN A 35 3.71 -2.18 -13.72
N ALA A 36 4.44 -3.23 -14.10
CA ALA A 36 3.83 -4.46 -14.60
C ALA A 36 3.04 -5.19 -13.50
N VAL A 37 3.62 -5.30 -12.29
CA VAL A 37 2.94 -5.88 -11.12
C VAL A 37 1.68 -5.10 -10.76
N MET A 38 1.79 -3.78 -10.61
CA MET A 38 0.64 -2.94 -10.27
C MET A 38 -0.41 -2.99 -11.38
N GLY A 39 -0.02 -2.96 -12.66
CA GLY A 39 -0.95 -3.07 -13.78
C GLY A 39 -1.71 -4.41 -13.81
N ASP A 40 -1.05 -5.51 -13.47
CA ASP A 40 -1.66 -6.84 -13.39
C ASP A 40 -2.60 -6.96 -12.17
N ALA A 41 -2.15 -6.50 -11.00
CA ALA A 41 -2.96 -6.44 -9.78
C ALA A 41 -4.21 -5.55 -9.98
N ASN A 42 -4.03 -4.35 -10.53
CA ASN A 42 -5.13 -3.39 -10.78
C ASN A 42 -6.20 -3.98 -11.69
N LYS A 43 -5.84 -4.76 -12.71
CA LYS A 43 -6.84 -5.45 -13.56
C LYS A 43 -7.70 -6.41 -12.75
N GLN A 44 -7.08 -7.22 -11.89
CA GLN A 44 -7.81 -8.20 -11.08
C GLN A 44 -8.65 -7.52 -9.99
N VAL A 45 -8.11 -6.49 -9.33
CA VAL A 45 -8.85 -5.72 -8.32
C VAL A 45 -10.06 -5.03 -8.94
N ARG A 46 -9.94 -4.41 -10.11
CA ARG A 46 -11.08 -3.81 -10.83
C ARG A 46 -12.17 -4.83 -11.15
N LEU A 47 -11.80 -6.05 -11.53
CA LEU A 47 -12.75 -7.11 -11.85
C LEU A 47 -13.55 -7.58 -10.62
N ILE A 48 -12.92 -7.61 -9.44
CA ILE A 48 -13.53 -8.16 -8.22
C ILE A 48 -14.22 -7.07 -7.38
N PHE A 49 -13.58 -5.90 -7.24
CA PHE A 49 -13.99 -4.83 -6.33
C PHE A 49 -14.47 -3.56 -7.05
N GLY A 50 -14.38 -3.52 -8.38
CA GLY A 50 -14.80 -2.36 -9.19
C GLY A 50 -13.72 -1.29 -9.36
N ASP A 51 -13.98 -0.32 -10.24
CA ASP A 51 -13.03 0.74 -10.59
C ASP A 51 -12.76 1.73 -9.45
N SER A 52 -13.73 1.92 -8.54
CA SER A 52 -13.58 2.77 -7.37
C SER A 52 -12.58 2.23 -6.34
N ALA A 53 -12.17 0.96 -6.46
CA ALA A 53 -11.23 0.34 -5.53
C ALA A 53 -9.76 0.61 -5.86
N VAL A 54 -9.44 1.18 -7.04
CA VAL A 54 -8.06 1.30 -7.55
C VAL A 54 -7.70 2.76 -7.81
N GLU A 55 -6.46 3.14 -7.48
CA GLU A 55 -5.81 4.42 -7.84
C GLU A 55 -6.69 5.65 -7.54
N GLN A 56 -7.22 5.73 -6.33
CA GLN A 56 -8.15 6.79 -5.96
C GLN A 56 -7.41 8.09 -5.61
N ALA A 57 -7.61 9.11 -6.45
CA ALA A 57 -7.13 10.47 -6.20
C ALA A 57 -8.22 11.28 -5.49
N PHE A 58 -8.06 11.45 -4.18
CA PHE A 58 -9.04 12.16 -3.35
C PHE A 58 -8.85 13.68 -3.31
N VAL A 59 -7.74 14.18 -3.86
CA VAL A 59 -7.46 15.61 -3.93
C VAL A 59 -7.40 16.03 -5.41
N PRO A 60 -8.38 16.80 -5.91
CA PRO A 60 -8.38 17.28 -7.28
C PRO A 60 -7.10 18.07 -7.61
N GLY A 61 -6.48 17.75 -8.75
CA GLY A 61 -5.25 18.41 -9.21
C GLY A 61 -3.96 17.92 -8.57
N VAL A 62 -4.02 17.00 -7.59
CA VAL A 62 -2.84 16.38 -6.98
C VAL A 62 -2.65 14.98 -7.53
N ARG A 63 -1.43 14.67 -8.00
CA ARG A 63 -1.07 13.35 -8.56
C ARG A 63 -0.72 12.32 -7.48
N GLN A 64 -1.30 12.44 -6.29
CA GLN A 64 -1.11 11.52 -5.19
C GLN A 64 -2.41 10.74 -5.01
N SER A 65 -2.39 9.47 -5.43
CA SER A 65 -3.48 8.53 -5.23
C SER A 65 -3.13 7.54 -4.12
N ILE A 66 -4.16 6.99 -3.50
CA ILE A 66 -4.06 5.76 -2.73
C ILE A 66 -4.14 4.60 -3.72
N ASP A 67 -3.21 3.63 -3.64
CA ASP A 67 -3.20 2.49 -4.57
C ASP A 67 -4.53 1.75 -4.57
N TYR A 68 -5.08 1.44 -3.38
CA TYR A 68 -6.40 0.84 -3.24
C TYR A 68 -7.20 1.38 -2.06
N TYR A 69 -8.52 1.48 -2.23
CA TYR A 69 -9.43 1.87 -1.16
C TYR A 69 -10.67 0.98 -1.16
N LEU A 70 -10.96 0.39 0.00
CA LEU A 70 -12.14 -0.43 0.23
C LEU A 70 -13.13 0.37 1.08
N GLU A 71 -14.13 0.98 0.42
CA GLU A 71 -15.08 1.89 1.05
C GLU A 71 -15.90 1.22 2.16
N GLU A 72 -16.39 0.00 1.92
CA GLU A 72 -17.21 -0.74 2.88
C GLU A 72 -16.49 -1.00 4.21
N THR A 73 -15.18 -1.20 4.16
CA THR A 73 -14.35 -1.54 5.33
C THR A 73 -13.54 -0.36 5.84
N ALA A 74 -13.58 0.79 5.14
CA ALA A 74 -12.80 1.99 5.43
C ALA A 74 -11.27 1.72 5.46
N GLU A 75 -10.78 0.89 4.54
CA GLU A 75 -9.38 0.47 4.49
C GLU A 75 -8.67 1.04 3.25
N ALA A 76 -7.60 1.79 3.46
CA ALA A 76 -6.65 2.20 2.43
C ALA A 76 -5.48 1.21 2.40
N ILE A 77 -5.06 0.78 1.22
CA ILE A 77 -3.95 -0.16 1.03
C ILE A 77 -2.94 0.49 0.08
N GLU A 78 -1.68 0.52 0.49
CA GLU A 78 -0.56 1.10 -0.28
C GLU A 78 0.52 0.05 -0.45
N VAL A 79 1.00 -0.14 -1.68
CA VAL A 79 1.94 -1.19 -2.05
C VAL A 79 3.29 -0.57 -2.43
N GLU A 80 4.34 -0.97 -1.74
CA GLU A 80 5.69 -0.47 -1.98
C GLU A 80 6.65 -1.62 -2.32
N PHE A 81 7.36 -1.51 -3.45
CA PHE A 81 8.37 -2.49 -3.88
C PHE A 81 9.81 -1.96 -3.77
N SER A 82 10.00 -0.71 -3.35
CA SER A 82 11.30 -0.05 -3.30
C SER A 82 12.17 -0.59 -2.16
N LEU A 83 12.90 -1.67 -2.42
CA LEU A 83 13.93 -2.22 -1.54
C LEU A 83 15.06 -1.23 -1.14
N PRO A 84 15.53 -0.28 -2.00
CA PRO A 84 16.66 0.59 -1.65
C PRO A 84 16.27 1.88 -0.90
N ASN A 85 14.99 2.19 -0.72
CA ASN A 85 14.62 3.33 0.13
C ASN A 85 14.79 2.92 1.60
N PRO A 86 15.66 3.59 2.39
CA PRO A 86 15.88 3.25 3.79
C PRO A 86 14.63 3.46 4.65
N TYR A 87 13.68 4.26 4.17
CA TYR A 87 12.40 4.47 4.83
C TYR A 87 11.28 3.88 3.97
N PRO A 88 10.50 2.92 4.50
CA PRO A 88 9.21 2.58 3.93
C PRO A 88 8.39 3.88 3.80
N CYS A 89 7.58 4.04 2.76
CA CYS A 89 6.85 5.28 2.45
C CYS A 89 5.78 5.70 3.48
N LEU A 90 5.86 5.22 4.73
CA LEU A 90 4.93 5.46 5.83
C LEU A 90 4.54 6.93 5.94
N GLU A 91 5.48 7.87 5.98
CA GLU A 91 5.20 9.29 6.14
C GLU A 91 4.32 9.81 4.99
N LYS A 92 4.72 9.49 3.75
CA LYS A 92 4.03 9.91 2.53
C LYS A 92 2.61 9.32 2.48
N ASP A 93 2.50 8.02 2.70
CA ASP A 93 1.25 7.29 2.57
C ASP A 93 0.28 7.61 3.73
N SER A 94 0.81 7.84 4.93
CA SER A 94 0.02 8.38 6.05
C SER A 94 -0.52 9.77 5.71
N PHE A 95 0.31 10.65 5.13
CA PHE A 95 -0.14 12.00 4.77
C PHE A 95 -1.22 11.98 3.68
N LYS A 96 -1.12 11.10 2.68
CA LYS A 96 -2.19 10.90 1.69
C LYS A 96 -3.52 10.52 2.36
N VAL A 97 -3.49 9.58 3.30
CA VAL A 97 -4.69 9.13 4.02
C VAL A 97 -5.28 10.27 4.85
N LEU A 98 -4.45 11.02 5.58
CA LEU A 98 -4.91 12.17 6.36
C LEU A 98 -5.56 13.23 5.46
N LEU A 99 -4.94 13.55 4.32
CA LEU A 99 -5.53 14.46 3.33
C LEU A 99 -6.87 13.95 2.78
N ALA A 100 -6.99 12.64 2.50
CA ALA A 100 -8.25 12.06 2.07
C ALA A 100 -9.34 12.21 3.16
N ARG A 101 -8.99 11.98 4.43
CA ARG A 101 -9.91 12.16 5.57
C ARG A 101 -10.36 13.61 5.76
N GLU A 102 -9.48 14.58 5.57
CA GLU A 102 -9.84 16.01 5.59
C GLU A 102 -10.86 16.37 4.49
N ARG A 103 -10.97 15.54 3.44
CA ARG A 103 -11.97 15.69 2.36
C ARG A 103 -13.22 14.83 2.55
N GLY A 104 -13.39 14.23 3.72
CA GLY A 104 -14.58 13.45 4.07
C GLY A 104 -14.50 11.97 3.67
N ILE A 105 -13.35 11.50 3.19
CA ILE A 105 -13.16 10.07 2.91
C ILE A 105 -12.96 9.32 4.22
N ASN A 106 -13.79 8.31 4.44
CA ASN A 106 -13.75 7.53 5.67
C ASN A 106 -12.65 6.46 5.59
N VAL A 107 -11.43 6.79 6.04
CA VAL A 107 -10.35 5.82 6.19
C VAL A 107 -10.06 5.59 7.67
N LYS A 108 -10.28 4.36 8.14
CA LYS A 108 -10.01 3.91 9.51
C LYS A 108 -8.71 3.14 9.64
N ARG A 109 -8.23 2.55 8.54
CA ARG A 109 -7.01 1.74 8.53
C ARG A 109 -6.17 2.01 7.28
N LEU A 110 -4.89 2.23 7.48
CA LEU A 110 -3.87 2.18 6.46
C LEU A 110 -3.14 0.82 6.51
N ILE A 111 -3.15 0.09 5.42
CA ILE A 111 -2.47 -1.18 5.27
C ILE A 111 -1.28 -0.98 4.33
N LEU A 112 -0.07 -1.06 4.89
CA LEU A 112 1.18 -0.98 4.13
C LEU A 112 1.59 -2.38 3.70
N VAL A 113 1.69 -2.60 2.40
CA VAL A 113 2.11 -3.86 1.79
C VAL A 113 3.50 -3.66 1.20
N GLY A 114 4.47 -4.48 1.61
CA GLY A 114 5.82 -4.38 1.07
C GLY A 114 6.55 -5.71 0.95
N PRO A 115 7.80 -5.70 0.44
CA PRO A 115 8.61 -6.90 0.32
C PRO A 115 9.02 -7.46 1.69
N PRO A 116 9.61 -8.68 1.73
CA PRO A 116 10.21 -9.23 2.94
C PRO A 116 11.17 -8.23 3.61
N GLY A 117 11.02 -8.03 4.92
CA GLY A 117 11.80 -7.09 5.72
C GLY A 117 11.10 -5.74 5.99
N SER A 118 9.97 -5.45 5.34
CA SER A 118 9.17 -4.25 5.59
C SER A 118 8.71 -4.12 7.05
N ARG A 119 8.30 -5.21 7.71
CA ARG A 119 7.91 -5.22 9.13
C ARG A 119 9.07 -4.86 10.04
N SER A 120 10.23 -5.48 9.80
CA SER A 120 11.44 -5.19 10.59
C SER A 120 11.91 -3.75 10.42
N ARG A 121 11.71 -3.14 9.25
CA ARG A 121 12.02 -1.72 9.03
C ARG A 121 11.03 -0.82 9.76
N LEU A 122 9.74 -1.13 9.68
CA LEU A 122 8.67 -0.37 10.34
C LEU A 122 8.60 -0.57 11.86
N SER A 123 9.37 -1.51 12.41
CA SER A 123 9.55 -1.64 13.87
C SER A 123 10.66 -0.74 14.43
N ALA A 124 11.33 0.06 13.59
CA ALA A 124 12.31 1.04 14.07
C ALA A 124 11.63 2.14 14.92
N PRO A 125 12.36 2.85 15.79
CA PRO A 125 11.78 3.82 16.71
C PRO A 125 10.96 4.93 16.03
N ALA A 126 11.47 5.49 14.94
CA ALA A 126 10.79 6.59 14.24
C ALA A 126 9.46 6.16 13.59
N PRO A 127 9.39 5.10 12.75
CA PRO A 127 8.11 4.57 12.27
C PRO A 127 7.14 4.18 13.39
N THR A 128 7.65 3.59 14.48
CA THR A 128 6.82 3.23 15.64
C THR A 128 6.17 4.46 16.27
N ALA A 129 6.92 5.55 16.45
CA ALA A 129 6.40 6.81 16.97
C ALA A 129 5.36 7.43 16.04
N ILE A 130 5.57 7.36 14.72
CA ILE A 130 4.59 7.83 13.73
C ILE A 130 3.30 6.99 13.78
N ILE A 131 3.41 5.66 13.82
CA ILE A 131 2.24 4.76 13.93
C ILE A 131 1.46 5.03 15.22
N ALA A 132 2.16 5.25 16.34
CA ALA A 132 1.52 5.62 17.60
C ALA A 132 0.79 6.97 17.48
N TYR A 133 1.44 8.00 16.91
CA TYR A 133 0.82 9.30 16.66
C TYR A 133 -0.43 9.22 15.78
N LEU A 134 -0.39 8.44 14.69
CA LEU A 134 -1.55 8.25 13.81
C LEU A 134 -2.72 7.58 14.53
N ARG A 135 -2.43 6.61 15.39
CA ARG A 135 -3.46 5.97 16.21
C ARG A 135 -4.01 6.93 17.27
N ASP A 136 -3.14 7.57 18.03
CA ASP A 136 -3.52 8.31 19.25
C ASP A 136 -4.17 9.66 18.92
N GLU A 137 -3.68 10.36 17.89
CA GLU A 137 -4.16 11.70 17.52
C GLU A 137 -5.18 11.69 16.37
N HIS A 138 -5.14 10.67 15.52
CA HIS A 138 -5.99 10.61 14.33
C HIS A 138 -6.96 9.42 14.32
N ASP A 139 -6.93 8.51 15.29
CA ASP A 139 -7.71 7.28 15.27
C ASP A 139 -7.53 6.50 13.94
N LEU A 140 -6.30 6.49 13.43
CA LEU A 140 -5.93 5.78 12.21
C LEU A 140 -5.08 4.55 12.57
N GLU A 141 -5.62 3.37 12.34
CA GLU A 141 -4.86 2.13 12.54
C GLU A 141 -3.90 1.88 11.38
N VAL A 142 -2.63 1.56 11.68
CA VAL A 142 -1.67 1.14 10.65
C VAL A 142 -1.39 -0.36 10.79
N THR A 143 -1.48 -1.08 9.68
CA THR A 143 -1.15 -2.52 9.60
C THR A 143 -0.07 -2.75 8.57
N VAL A 144 0.95 -3.54 8.90
CA VAL A 144 2.05 -3.86 7.98
C VAL A 144 1.93 -5.32 7.52
N CYS A 145 1.84 -5.51 6.21
CA CYS A 145 1.78 -6.79 5.54
C CYS A 145 3.03 -6.97 4.67
N GLU A 146 3.64 -8.14 4.78
CA GLU A 146 4.76 -8.51 3.92
C GLU A 146 4.29 -9.48 2.85
N LEU A 147 4.76 -9.25 1.64
CA LEU A 147 4.69 -10.23 0.57
C LEU A 147 5.75 -11.31 0.81
N ASN A 148 5.44 -12.53 0.41
CA ASN A 148 6.33 -13.68 0.51
C ASN A 148 7.13 -13.83 -0.78
N ASN A 149 8.44 -14.02 -0.64
CA ASN A 149 9.29 -14.48 -1.73
C ASN A 149 9.36 -16.01 -1.66
N VAL A 150 8.40 -16.69 -2.29
CA VAL A 150 8.50 -18.15 -2.46
C VAL A 150 9.47 -18.37 -3.62
N VAL A 151 10.70 -18.74 -3.28
CA VAL A 151 11.73 -19.18 -4.25
C VAL A 151 11.47 -20.62 -4.63
#